data_AF-A0A1J0EFM3-F1
#
_entry.id   AF-A0A1J0EFM3-F1
#
_cell.length_a   1.000
_cell.length_b   1.000
_cell.length_c   1.000
_cell.angle_alpha   90.00
_cell.angle_beta   90.00
_cell.angle_gamma   90.00
#
_symmetry.space_group_name_H-M   'P 1'
#
loop_
_entity.id
_entity.type
_entity.pdbx_description
1 polymer ?
#
loop_
_entity_poly.entity_id
_entity_poly.type
_entity_poly.pdbx_seq_one_letter_code
_entity_poly.pdbx_strand_id
1 'polypeptide(L)' 'MPDRSEANIASADALTLLLHNQHAICAAIEEVTKWLSENGAGNVAANAIATMETLDTNAQGITDAIMRLRQL' A
#
# COMPACT_ATOMS: atom_id res chain seq x y z
N MET A 1 -18.08 -11.85 -25.53
CA MET A 1 -17.77 -11.45 -24.14
C MET A 1 -16.86 -10.25 -24.26
N PRO A 2 -17.10 -9.11 -23.58
CA PRO A 2 -16.06 -8.09 -23.50
C PRO A 2 -14.81 -8.79 -22.97
N ASP A 3 -13.71 -8.61 -23.71
CA ASP A 3 -12.59 -9.52 -23.73
C ASP A 3 -12.00 -9.65 -22.33
N ARG A 4 -11.84 -10.86 -21.79
CA ARG A 4 -11.38 -11.07 -20.39
C ARG A 4 -10.07 -10.32 -20.11
N SER A 5 -9.28 -10.09 -21.16
CA SER A 5 -8.10 -9.23 -21.19
C SER A 5 -8.38 -7.78 -20.77
N GLU A 6 -9.42 -7.12 -21.31
CA GLU A 6 -9.74 -5.73 -20.96
C GLU A 6 -10.15 -5.59 -19.48
N ALA A 7 -10.92 -6.57 -18.97
CA ALA A 7 -11.30 -6.60 -17.56
C ALA A 7 -10.08 -6.84 -16.64
N ASN A 8 -9.15 -7.71 -17.03
CA ASN A 8 -7.90 -7.94 -16.31
C ASN A 8 -7.01 -6.69 -16.30
N ILE A 9 -6.90 -5.99 -17.43
CA ILE A 9 -6.15 -4.73 -17.56
C ILE A 9 -6.75 -3.66 -16.64
N ALA A 10 -8.06 -3.42 -16.75
CA ALA A 10 -8.73 -2.42 -15.91
C ALA A 10 -8.60 -2.73 -14.41
N SER A 11 -8.66 -4.01 -14.04
CA SER A 11 -8.46 -4.44 -12.65
C SER A 11 -7.01 -4.22 -12.18
N ALA A 12 -6.02 -4.56 -13.01
CA ALA A 12 -4.61 -4.35 -12.71
C ALA A 12 -4.26 -2.86 -12.59
N ASP A 13 -4.86 -2.00 -13.41
CA ASP A 13 -4.68 -0.55 -13.35
C ASP A 13 -5.29 0.04 -12.07
N ALA A 14 -6.52 -0.39 -11.71
CA ALA A 14 -7.14 0.02 -10.45
C ALA A 14 -6.33 -0.43 -9.23
N LEU A 15 -5.82 -1.66 -9.23
CA LEU A 15 -4.92 -2.16 -8.19
C LEU A 15 -3.61 -1.39 -8.14
N THR A 16 -3.08 -0.92 -9.29
CA THR A 16 -1.88 -0.08 -9.33
C THR A 16 -2.11 1.26 -8.64
N LEU A 17 -3.28 1.88 -8.82
CA LEU A 17 -3.66 3.09 -8.08
C LEU A 17 -3.77 2.83 -6.57
N LEU A 18 -4.32 1.68 -6.17
CA LEU A 18 -4.37 1.28 -4.76
C LEU A 18 -2.96 1.02 -4.18
N LEU A 19 -2.06 0.44 -4.95
CA LEU A 19 -0.64 0.28 -4.56
C LEU A 19 0.01 1.64 -4.30
N HIS A 20 -0.23 2.64 -5.16
CA HIS A 20 0.26 3.99 -4.92
C HIS A 20 -0.31 4.59 -3.63
N ASN A 21 -1.57 4.33 -3.31
CA ASN A 21 -2.16 4.78 -2.05
C ASN A 21 -1.46 4.14 -0.84
N GLN A 22 -1.08 2.85 -0.92
CA GLN A 22 -0.31 2.20 0.16
C GLN A 22 1.01 2.94 0.42
N HIS A 23 1.78 3.24 -0.63
CA HIS A 23 3.05 3.97 -0.49
C HIS A 23 2.85 5.41 0.00
N ALA A 24 1.85 6.12 -0.52
CA ALA A 24 1.58 7.50 -0.14
C ALA A 24 1.15 7.61 1.35
N ILE A 25 0.30 6.69 1.81
CA ILE A 25 -0.11 6.64 3.22
C ILE A 25 1.08 6.22 4.09
N CYS A 26 1.89 5.26 3.67
CA CYS A 26 3.07 4.83 4.41
C CYS A 26 4.04 6.00 4.62
N ALA A 27 4.36 6.74 3.56
CA ALA A 27 5.20 7.94 3.64
C ALA A 27 4.61 9.04 4.55
N ALA A 28 3.29 9.26 4.49
CA ALA A 28 2.63 10.22 5.36
C ALA A 28 2.70 9.80 6.85
N ILE A 29 2.53 8.51 7.13
CA ILE A 29 2.65 7.97 8.49
C ILE A 29 4.11 8.02 8.95
N GLU A 30 5.09 7.76 8.09
CA GLU A 30 6.51 7.84 8.41
C GLU A 30 6.88 9.24 8.92
N GLU A 31 6.46 10.29 8.22
CA GLU A 31 6.73 11.68 8.62
C GLU A 31 6.05 12.03 9.96
N VAL A 32 4.81 11.60 10.17
CA VAL A 32 4.11 11.79 11.45
C VAL A 32 4.79 11.00 12.57
N THR A 33 5.25 9.78 12.31
CA THR A 33 5.97 8.91 13.27
C THR A 33 7.27 9.55 13.73
N LYS A 34 8.00 10.14 12.78
CA LYS A 34 9.23 10.89 13.07
C LYS A 34 8.95 12.08 13.98
N TRP A 35 7.95 12.91 13.63
CA TRP A 35 7.54 14.04 14.47
C TRP A 35 7.12 13.59 15.89
N LEU A 36 6.34 12.52 16.01
CA LEU A 36 5.95 11.96 17.31
C LEU A 36 7.14 11.50 18.15
N SER A 37 8.12 10.85 17.53
CA SER A 37 9.33 10.37 18.19
C SER A 37 10.18 11.52 18.72
N GLU A 38 10.34 12.57 17.92
CA GLU A 38 11.08 13.78 18.30
C GLU A 38 10.40 14.56 19.44
N ASN A 39 9.08 14.44 19.59
CA ASN A 39 8.28 15.11 20.63
C ASN A 39 7.98 14.23 21.86
N GLY A 40 8.67 13.09 22.02
CA GLY A 40 8.57 12.24 23.21
C GLY A 40 7.36 11.30 23.26
N ALA A 41 6.61 11.16 22.17
CA ALA A 41 5.45 10.29 22.06
C ALA A 41 5.81 8.85 21.58
N GLY A 42 6.82 8.24 22.21
CA GLY A 42 7.39 6.96 21.76
C GLY A 42 6.39 5.80 21.63
N ASN A 43 5.41 5.69 22.53
CA ASN A 43 4.38 4.65 22.45
C ASN A 43 3.45 4.83 21.22
N VAL A 44 3.18 6.08 20.82
CA VAL A 44 2.36 6.36 19.63
C VAL A 44 3.17 6.08 18.36
N ALA A 45 4.47 6.40 18.37
CA ALA A 45 5.37 6.06 17.27
C ALA A 45 5.46 4.54 17.04
N ALA A 46 5.49 3.73 18.11
CA ALA A 46 5.48 2.27 17.97
C ALA A 46 4.23 1.73 17.26
N ASN A 47 3.04 2.27 17.59
CA ASN A 47 1.79 1.91 16.91
C ASN A 47 1.78 2.34 15.44
N ALA A 48 2.38 3.49 15.14
CA ALA A 48 2.51 3.99 13.78
C ALA A 48 3.44 3.11 12.92
N ILE A 49 4.53 2.59 13.51
CA ILE A 49 5.40 1.59 12.87
C ILE A 49 4.62 0.32 12.51
N ALA A 50 3.86 -0.24 13.45
CA ALA A 50 3.02 -1.42 13.18
C ALA A 50 1.98 -1.18 12.07
N THR A 51 1.50 0.06 11.95
CA THR A 51 0.60 0.46 10.85
C THR A 51 1.33 0.44 9.51
N MET A 52 2.56 0.95 9.44
CA MET A 52 3.39 0.90 8.22
C MET A 52 3.71 -0.54 7.81
N GLU A 53 4.01 -1.44 8.75
CA GLU A 53 4.19 -2.89 8.46
C GLU A 53 2.94 -3.52 7.81
N THR A 54 1.75 -3.10 8.25
CA THR A 54 0.49 -3.53 7.65
C THR A 54 0.33 -2.99 6.23
N LEU A 55 0.71 -1.72 6.00
CA LEU A 55 0.67 -1.12 4.66
C LEU A 55 1.63 -1.81 3.68
N ASP A 56 2.81 -2.20 4.13
CA ASP A 56 3.81 -2.93 3.35
C ASP A 56 3.31 -4.34 2.99
N THR A 57 2.71 -5.04 3.95
CA THR A 57 2.10 -6.36 3.71
C THR A 57 1.01 -6.26 2.64
N ASN A 58 0.17 -5.24 2.72
CA ASN A 58 -0.87 -4.99 1.72
C ASN A 58 -0.27 -4.59 0.35
N ALA A 59 0.78 -3.77 0.33
CA ALA A 59 1.48 -3.40 -0.90
C ALA A 59 2.06 -4.62 -1.62
N GLN A 60 2.64 -5.56 -0.87
CA GLN A 60 3.12 -6.83 -1.43
C GLN A 60 1.96 -7.66 -2.01
N GLY A 61 0.87 -7.85 -1.26
CA GLY A 61 -0.30 -8.60 -1.73
C GLY A 61 -0.95 -7.99 -2.98
N ILE A 62 -1.03 -6.66 -3.06
CA ILE A 62 -1.52 -5.95 -4.24
C ILE A 62 -0.58 -6.15 -5.44
N THR A 63 0.74 -6.06 -5.20
CA THR A 63 1.75 -6.29 -6.25
C THR A 63 1.64 -7.70 -6.83
N ASP A 64 1.48 -8.71 -5.97
CA ASP A 64 1.29 -10.11 -6.40
C ASP A 64 0.00 -10.29 -7.23
N ALA A 65 -1.09 -9.64 -6.82
CA ALA A 65 -2.35 -9.66 -7.56
C ALA A 65 -2.23 -8.99 -8.94
N ILE A 66 -1.54 -7.85 -9.04
CA ILE A 66 -1.27 -7.17 -10.31
C ILE A 66 -0.46 -8.09 -11.24
N MET A 67 0.61 -8.70 -10.74
CA MET A 67 1.45 -9.60 -11.52
C MET A 67 0.64 -10.79 -12.05
N ARG A 68 -0.22 -11.37 -11.21
CA ARG A 68 -1.10 -12.47 -11.61
C ARG A 68 -2.10 -12.06 -12.69
N LEU A 69 -2.76 -10.91 -12.54
CA LEU A 69 -3.73 -10.43 -13.53
C LEU A 69 -3.09 -10.15 -14.89
N ARG A 70 -1.86 -9.65 -14.91
CA ARG A 70 -1.11 -9.39 -16.16
C ARG A 70 -0.64 -10.64 -16.88
N GLN A 71 -0.68 -11.81 -16.23
CA GLN A 71 -0.32 -13.10 -16.80
C GLN A 71 -1.52 -13.90 -17.34
N LEU A 72 -2.75 -13.47 -17.03
CA LEU A 72 -4.02 -14.14 -17.37
C LEU A 72 -4.70 -13.50 -18.58
#